data_AF-A0A3D1IX10-F1
#
_entry.id   AF-A0A3D1IX10-F1
#
_cell.length_a   1.000
_cell.length_b   1.000
_cell.length_c   1.000
_cell.angle_alpha   90.00
_cell.angle_beta   90.00
_cell.angle_gamma   90.00
#
_symmetry.space_group_name_H-M   'P 1'
#
loop_
_entity.id
_entity.type
_entity.pdbx_description
1 polymer ?
#
loop_
_entity_poly.entity_id
_entity_poly.type
_entity_poly.pdbx_seq_one_letter_code
_entity_poly.pdbx_strand_id
1 'polypeptide(L)'
;MRLVRYTVALAAGVCCLPANATNAPKSLAVQQAEWCKRLANRLPGISTAACIGTALVPTGTVSRDGFPILARRILPIRSGRDAGPPVRILLLGGIHGDELTASAIVFQWMQWMKTAPGQDFYWSVAPVVNPDGLLAARPKRVNAHGVDLNRNFPTVGWKIDAPRYWAKATRRDPRR
;
A
#
# COMPACT_ATOMS: atom_id res chain seq x y z
N MET A 1 26.61 -75.01 34.39
CA MET A 1 25.32 -74.89 33.68
C MET A 1 25.30 -73.54 32.96
N ARG A 2 24.86 -73.50 31.70
CA ARG A 2 25.15 -72.47 30.68
C ARG A 2 24.79 -71.02 31.08
N LEU A 3 25.74 -70.09 30.89
CA LEU A 3 25.52 -68.65 30.88
C LEU A 3 24.77 -68.23 29.60
N VAL A 4 23.63 -67.56 29.75
CA VAL A 4 22.92 -66.88 28.65
C VAL A 4 23.36 -65.42 28.64
N ARG A 5 24.00 -64.98 27.57
CA ARG A 5 24.34 -63.57 27.33
C ARG A 5 23.20 -62.92 26.55
N TYR A 6 22.54 -61.92 27.12
CA TYR A 6 21.61 -61.05 26.41
C TYR A 6 22.36 -59.83 25.90
N THR A 7 22.55 -59.74 24.59
CA THR A 7 22.99 -58.52 23.90
C THR A 7 21.77 -57.64 23.64
N VAL A 8 21.72 -56.48 24.31
CA VAL A 8 20.76 -55.41 23.99
C VAL A 8 21.39 -54.53 22.91
N ALA A 9 20.79 -54.50 21.72
CA ALA A 9 21.17 -53.58 20.65
C ALA A 9 20.41 -52.25 20.83
N LEU A 10 21.11 -51.17 21.16
CA LEU A 10 20.56 -49.81 21.09
C LEU A 10 20.56 -49.35 19.63
N ALA A 11 19.38 -49.28 19.00
CA ALA A 11 19.20 -48.61 17.73
C ALA A 11 19.09 -47.09 17.96
N ALA A 12 20.17 -46.36 17.70
CA ALA A 12 20.17 -44.90 17.67
C ALA A 12 19.47 -44.41 16.39
N GLY A 13 18.15 -44.27 16.46
CA GLY A 13 17.36 -43.63 15.40
C GLY A 13 17.62 -42.13 15.37
N VAL A 14 18.46 -41.68 14.45
CA VAL A 14 18.56 -40.24 14.09
C VAL A 14 17.27 -39.86 13.38
N CYS A 15 16.34 -39.26 14.13
CA CYS A 15 15.14 -38.67 13.56
C CYS A 15 15.53 -37.33 12.89
N CYS A 16 15.92 -37.39 11.62
CA CYS A 16 16.00 -36.21 10.76
C CYS A 16 14.59 -35.75 10.44
N LEU A 17 14.03 -34.88 11.28
CA LEU A 17 12.84 -34.10 10.92
C LEU A 17 13.24 -33.17 9.77
N PRO A 18 12.48 -33.12 8.67
CA PRO A 18 12.72 -32.14 7.62
C PRO A 18 12.47 -30.75 8.21
N ALA A 19 13.51 -29.93 8.24
CA ALA A 19 13.36 -28.52 8.53
C ALA A 19 12.48 -27.91 7.42
N ASN A 20 11.21 -27.66 7.74
CA ASN A 20 10.36 -26.81 6.92
C ASN A 20 11.08 -25.48 6.77
N ALA A 21 11.53 -25.17 5.54
CA ALA A 21 12.09 -23.88 5.20
C ALA A 21 11.00 -22.82 5.37
N THR A 22 10.92 -22.25 6.57
CA THR A 22 10.12 -21.06 6.83
C THR A 22 10.75 -19.93 6.03
N ASN A 23 10.06 -19.48 4.98
CA ASN A 23 10.45 -18.30 4.19
C ASN A 23 10.77 -17.13 5.13
N ALA A 24 12.04 -16.78 5.23
CA ALA A 24 12.46 -15.60 5.98
C ALA A 24 11.79 -14.35 5.39
N PRO A 25 11.34 -13.39 6.22
CA PRO A 25 10.73 -12.16 5.72
C PRO A 25 11.73 -11.43 4.83
N LYS A 26 11.32 -11.14 3.58
CA LYS A 26 12.12 -10.36 2.62
C LYS A 26 12.46 -8.99 3.23
N SER A 27 13.66 -8.47 2.94
CA SER A 27 14.03 -7.13 3.40
C SER A 27 13.09 -6.06 2.85
N LEU A 28 12.91 -4.95 3.58
CA LEU A 28 12.03 -3.85 3.16
C LEU A 28 12.42 -3.29 1.79
N ALA A 29 13.73 -3.23 1.49
CA ALA A 29 14.23 -2.76 0.20
C ALA A 29 13.79 -3.67 -0.97
N VAL A 30 13.85 -5.00 -0.77
CA VAL A 30 13.37 -5.96 -1.78
C VAL A 30 11.86 -5.83 -1.98
N GLN A 31 11.11 -5.73 -0.89
CA GLN A 31 9.65 -5.55 -0.96
C GLN A 31 9.27 -4.24 -1.66
N GLN A 32 9.96 -3.14 -1.33
CA GLN A 32 9.74 -1.84 -1.95
C GLN A 32 10.01 -1.87 -3.46
N ALA A 33 11.10 -2.53 -3.88
CA ALA A 33 11.39 -2.70 -5.30
C ALA A 33 10.30 -3.50 -6.02
N GLU A 34 9.76 -4.55 -5.40
CA GLU A 34 8.64 -5.34 -5.95
C GLU A 34 7.36 -4.51 -6.08
N TRP A 35 6.99 -3.75 -5.05
CA TRP A 35 5.82 -2.87 -5.10
C TRP A 35 5.97 -1.78 -6.16
N CYS A 36 7.12 -1.12 -6.20
CA CYS A 36 7.39 -0.07 -7.19
C CYS A 36 7.42 -0.60 -8.61
N LYS A 37 7.95 -1.81 -8.84
CA LYS A 37 7.89 -2.47 -10.15
C LYS A 37 6.44 -2.68 -10.60
N ARG A 38 5.58 -3.18 -9.71
CA ARG A 38 4.16 -3.40 -10.01
C ARG A 38 3.42 -2.11 -10.34
N LEU A 39 3.65 -1.04 -9.58
CA LEU A 39 3.01 0.26 -9.80
C LEU A 39 3.54 0.93 -11.08
N ALA A 40 4.86 1.01 -11.26
CA ALA A 40 5.49 1.65 -12.42
C ALA A 40 5.07 1.01 -13.75
N ASN A 41 4.86 -0.32 -13.78
CA ASN A 41 4.36 -1.02 -14.96
C ASN A 41 2.96 -0.55 -15.41
N ARG A 42 2.21 0.14 -14.55
CA ARG A 42 0.86 0.64 -14.84
C ARG A 42 0.80 2.16 -15.02
N LEU A 43 1.76 2.88 -14.46
CA LEU A 43 1.71 4.33 -14.35
C LEU A 43 2.44 5.00 -15.53
N PRO A 44 1.76 5.82 -16.34
CA PRO A 44 2.41 6.49 -17.46
C PRO A 44 3.52 7.42 -16.98
N GLY A 45 4.71 7.30 -17.58
CA GLY A 45 5.84 8.18 -17.30
C GLY A 45 6.55 7.97 -15.96
N ILE A 46 6.20 6.93 -15.18
CA ILE A 46 6.84 6.63 -13.89
C ILE A 46 7.71 5.39 -14.02
N SER A 47 9.03 5.56 -13.87
CA SER A 47 9.96 4.43 -13.82
C SER A 47 9.96 3.76 -12.43
N THR A 48 10.42 2.51 -12.35
CA THR A 48 10.60 1.82 -11.06
C THR A 48 11.57 2.61 -10.16
N ALA A 49 12.64 3.18 -10.73
CA ALA A 49 13.60 4.00 -10.00
C ALA A 49 12.96 5.30 -9.47
N ALA A 50 12.12 5.96 -10.28
CA ALA A 50 11.37 7.15 -9.85
C ALA A 50 10.43 6.82 -8.69
N CYS A 51 9.73 5.69 -8.74
CA CYS A 51 8.90 5.21 -7.64
C CYS A 51 9.74 4.94 -6.38
N ILE A 52 10.85 4.20 -6.47
CA ILE A 52 11.72 3.92 -5.31
C ILE A 52 12.22 5.23 -4.69
N GLY A 53 12.60 6.22 -5.52
CA GLY A 53 13.07 7.54 -5.11
C GLY A 53 12.03 8.42 -4.39
N THR A 54 10.76 8.00 -4.33
CA THR A 54 9.74 8.64 -3.48
C THR A 54 9.79 8.19 -2.01
N ALA A 55 10.54 7.11 -1.71
CA ALA A 55 10.72 6.56 -0.38
C ALA A 55 9.39 6.26 0.36
N LEU A 56 8.36 5.87 -0.40
CA LEU A 56 7.08 5.40 0.15
C LEU A 56 7.29 4.22 1.10
N VAL A 57 6.53 4.21 2.19
CA VAL A 57 6.55 3.16 3.21
C VAL A 57 5.14 2.59 3.40
N PRO A 58 5.00 1.32 3.80
CA PRO A 58 3.70 0.75 4.13
C PRO A 58 3.10 1.46 5.36
N THR A 59 1.80 1.71 5.32
CA THR A 59 1.06 2.31 6.45
C THR A 59 0.75 1.31 7.57
N GLY A 60 0.99 0.02 7.35
CA GLY A 60 0.52 -1.07 8.22
C GLY A 60 -0.86 -1.61 7.82
N THR A 61 -1.49 -1.06 6.78
CA THR A 61 -2.74 -1.58 6.22
C THR A 61 -2.51 -2.11 4.80
N VAL A 62 -3.36 -3.04 4.39
CA VAL A 62 -3.34 -3.65 3.05
C VAL A 62 -4.69 -3.46 2.37
N SER A 63 -4.69 -3.47 1.04
CA SER A 63 -5.88 -3.55 0.22
C SER A 63 -6.52 -4.94 0.32
N ARG A 64 -7.66 -5.13 -0.36
CA ARG A 64 -8.37 -6.41 -0.30
C ARG A 64 -7.54 -7.55 -0.89
N ASP A 65 -6.80 -7.29 -1.96
CA ASP A 65 -5.95 -8.29 -2.62
C ASP A 65 -4.52 -8.34 -2.03
N GLY A 66 -4.30 -7.69 -0.88
CA GLY A 66 -3.06 -7.78 -0.12
C GLY A 66 -1.93 -6.86 -0.56
N PHE A 67 -2.19 -5.89 -1.46
CA PHE A 67 -1.21 -4.86 -1.77
C PHE A 67 -1.13 -3.84 -0.60
N PRO A 68 0.04 -3.51 -0.05
CA PRO A 68 0.13 -2.57 1.06
C PRO A 68 -0.30 -1.18 0.63
N ILE A 69 -1.03 -0.48 1.49
CA ILE A 69 -1.25 0.95 1.28
C ILE A 69 0.07 1.65 1.58
N LEU A 70 0.59 2.36 0.58
CA LEU A 70 1.88 3.02 0.64
C LEU A 70 1.68 4.52 0.81
N ALA A 71 2.42 5.11 1.74
CA ALA A 71 2.38 6.55 1.99
C ALA A 71 3.77 7.10 2.31
N ARG A 72 3.91 8.43 2.22
CA ARG A 72 5.08 9.16 2.66
C ARG A 72 4.66 10.39 3.44
N ARG A 73 5.35 10.62 4.55
CA ARG A 73 5.34 11.88 5.26
C ARG A 73 6.65 12.62 4.98
N ILE A 74 6.57 13.88 4.61
CA ILE A 74 7.74 14.74 4.34
C ILE A 74 7.64 15.93 5.29
N LEU A 75 8.68 16.10 6.11
CA LEU A 75 8.78 17.22 7.02
C LEU A 75 9.31 18.45 6.27
N PRO A 76 8.84 19.65 6.61
CA PRO A 76 9.34 20.86 6.00
C PRO A 76 10.78 21.13 6.42
N ILE A 77 11.57 21.71 5.52
CA ILE A 77 12.93 22.18 5.80
C ILE A 77 12.87 23.70 5.91
N ARG A 78 12.66 24.21 7.12
CA ARG A 78 12.56 25.64 7.40
C ARG A 78 13.68 26.09 8.33
N SER A 79 14.30 27.21 8.00
CA SER A 79 15.36 27.84 8.79
C SER A 79 14.89 29.22 9.25
N GLY A 80 14.84 29.45 10.57
CA GLY A 80 14.46 30.73 11.17
C GLY A 80 13.66 30.56 12.46
N ARG A 81 13.99 31.36 13.49
CA ARG A 81 13.35 31.29 14.82
C ARG A 81 11.87 31.74 14.81
N ASP A 82 11.45 32.47 13.77
CA ASP A 82 10.10 33.04 13.65
C ASP A 82 9.19 32.29 12.66
N ALA A 83 9.63 31.11 12.19
CA ALA A 83 8.81 30.28 11.33
C ALA A 83 7.64 29.69 12.14
N GLY A 84 6.46 30.30 12.06
CA GLY A 84 5.19 29.74 12.58
C GLY A 84 4.91 28.33 12.04
N PRO A 85 3.88 27.61 12.52
CA PRO A 85 3.65 26.21 12.16
C PRO A 85 3.53 26.02 10.63
N PRO A 86 4.13 24.96 10.06
CA PRO A 86 4.08 24.73 8.62
C PRO A 86 2.65 24.40 8.17
N VAL A 87 2.30 24.84 6.97
CA VAL A 87 1.07 24.41 6.30
C VAL A 87 1.15 22.91 6.04
N ARG A 88 0.08 22.19 6.39
CA ARG A 88 -0.02 20.73 6.25
C ARG A 88 -0.88 20.39 5.03
N ILE A 89 -0.33 19.57 4.13
CA ILE A 89 -1.00 19.18 2.90
C ILE A 89 -1.16 17.65 2.86
N LEU A 90 -2.38 17.20 2.58
CA LEU A 90 -2.70 15.81 2.26
C LEU A 90 -2.87 15.69 0.75
N LEU A 91 -2.06 14.84 0.11
CA LEU A 91 -2.14 14.57 -1.33
C LEU A 91 -2.44 13.09 -1.56
N LEU A 92 -3.59 12.81 -2.15
CA LEU A 92 -4.04 11.45 -2.47
C LEU A 92 -4.17 11.27 -3.97
N GLY A 93 -3.76 10.11 -4.48
CA GLY A 93 -3.93 9.72 -5.88
C GLY A 93 -4.58 8.34 -5.99
N GLY A 94 -5.12 8.06 -7.18
CA GLY A 94 -5.65 6.73 -7.52
C GLY A 94 -6.77 6.26 -6.60
N ILE A 95 -7.70 7.15 -6.27
CA ILE A 95 -8.91 6.76 -5.52
C ILE A 95 -9.81 5.86 -6.37
N HIS A 96 -9.89 6.17 -7.67
CA HIS A 96 -10.36 5.23 -8.68
C HIS A 96 -9.14 4.61 -9.35
N GLY A 97 -9.13 3.28 -9.48
CA GLY A 97 -7.98 2.55 -10.00
C GLY A 97 -7.75 2.73 -11.50
N ASP A 98 -8.75 3.18 -12.24
CA ASP A 98 -8.66 3.51 -13.67
C ASP A 98 -8.14 4.93 -13.97
N GLU A 99 -7.92 5.75 -12.94
CA GLU A 99 -7.32 7.09 -13.05
C GLU A 99 -5.78 7.05 -12.99
N LEU A 100 -5.16 6.34 -13.93
CA LEU A 100 -3.71 6.09 -13.95
C LEU A 100 -2.88 7.39 -14.00
N THR A 101 -3.30 8.35 -14.82
CA THR A 101 -2.61 9.64 -14.97
C THR A 101 -2.68 10.47 -13.67
N ALA A 102 -3.80 10.44 -12.95
CA ALA A 102 -3.91 11.14 -11.67
C ALA A 102 -2.89 10.59 -10.66
N SER A 103 -2.74 9.27 -10.59
CA SER A 103 -1.73 8.62 -9.74
C SER A 103 -0.31 9.00 -10.19
N ALA A 104 -0.03 8.97 -11.49
CA ALA A 104 1.29 9.32 -12.03
C ALA A 104 1.68 10.78 -11.73
N ILE A 105 0.75 11.73 -11.83
CA ILE A 105 0.99 13.13 -11.46
C ILE A 105 1.40 13.25 -9.99
N VAL A 106 0.82 12.46 -9.06
CA VAL A 106 1.26 12.49 -7.66
C VAL A 106 2.71 12.05 -7.51
N PHE A 107 3.16 11.01 -8.23
CA PHE A 107 4.58 10.62 -8.24
C PHE A 107 5.50 11.72 -8.77
N GLN A 108 5.08 12.44 -9.83
CA GLN A 108 5.83 13.59 -10.34
C GLN A 108 5.85 14.75 -9.33
N TRP A 109 4.73 15.01 -8.66
CA TRP A 109 4.63 16.02 -7.60
C TRP A 109 5.58 15.71 -6.44
N MET A 110 5.71 14.43 -6.06
CA MET A 110 6.68 14.00 -5.05
C MET A 110 8.13 14.28 -5.44
N GLN A 111 8.46 14.38 -6.73
CA GLN A 111 9.77 14.87 -7.16
C GLN A 111 9.89 16.38 -6.99
N TRP A 112 8.86 17.13 -7.37
CA TRP A 112 8.80 18.58 -7.17
C TRP A 112 8.90 18.99 -5.69
N MET A 113 8.37 18.18 -4.76
CA MET A 113 8.49 18.41 -3.31
C MET A 113 9.94 18.51 -2.81
N LYS A 114 10.92 18.05 -3.59
CA LYS A 114 12.35 18.15 -3.28
C LYS A 114 12.95 19.52 -3.60
N THR A 115 12.24 20.37 -4.34
CA THR A 115 12.65 21.75 -4.63
C THR A 115 12.47 22.66 -3.41
N ALA A 116 13.16 23.81 -3.38
CA ALA A 116 13.05 24.75 -2.26
C ALA A 116 11.59 25.15 -1.94
N PRO A 117 10.72 25.52 -2.92
CA PRO A 117 9.31 25.82 -2.62
C PRO A 117 8.53 24.60 -2.09
N GLY A 118 8.85 23.40 -2.57
CA GLY A 118 8.21 22.17 -2.11
C GLY A 118 8.52 21.82 -0.66
N GLN A 119 9.68 22.27 -0.14
CA GLN A 119 10.17 21.96 1.20
C GLN A 119 9.57 22.85 2.30
N ASP A 120 8.76 23.87 1.97
CA ASP A 120 8.11 24.72 2.98
C ASP A 120 6.95 24.03 3.70
N PHE A 121 6.42 22.95 3.13
CA PHE A 121 5.20 22.31 3.57
C PHE A 121 5.45 21.00 4.31
N TYR A 122 4.55 20.68 5.24
CA TYR A 122 4.42 19.34 5.77
C TYR A 122 3.53 18.53 4.82
N TRP A 123 4.08 17.49 4.20
CA TRP A 123 3.33 16.64 3.28
C TRP A 123 2.94 15.30 3.91
N SER A 124 1.71 14.89 3.65
CA SER A 124 1.25 13.51 3.81
C SER A 124 0.74 13.04 2.45
N VAL A 125 1.40 12.06 1.84
CA VAL A 125 1.14 11.67 0.45
C VAL A 125 0.85 10.18 0.36
N ALA A 126 -0.21 9.80 -0.33
CA ALA A 126 -0.49 8.42 -0.72
C ALA A 126 -0.89 8.38 -2.20
N PRO A 127 0.03 8.03 -3.12
CA PRO A 127 -0.18 8.22 -4.55
C PRO A 127 -1.15 7.22 -5.17
N VAL A 128 -1.41 6.10 -4.50
CA VAL A 128 -2.36 5.06 -4.94
C VAL A 128 -3.10 4.54 -3.71
N VAL A 129 -4.36 4.95 -3.56
CA VAL A 129 -5.22 4.47 -2.45
C VAL A 129 -6.14 3.30 -2.85
N ASN A 130 -6.32 3.05 -4.16
CA ASN A 130 -6.99 1.87 -4.70
C ASN A 130 -6.03 0.99 -5.54
N PRO A 131 -5.05 0.31 -4.91
CA PRO A 131 -4.13 -0.55 -5.65
C PRO A 131 -4.82 -1.76 -6.28
N ASP A 132 -5.93 -2.24 -5.72
CA ASP A 132 -6.71 -3.35 -6.29
C ASP A 132 -7.28 -2.97 -7.67
N GLY A 133 -7.97 -1.82 -7.74
CA GLY A 133 -8.51 -1.30 -8.99
C GLY A 133 -7.42 -0.96 -10.00
N LEU A 134 -6.29 -0.40 -9.54
CA LEU A 134 -5.17 -0.01 -10.40
C LEU A 134 -4.44 -1.21 -10.99
N LEU A 135 -4.22 -2.26 -10.20
CA LEU A 135 -3.43 -3.44 -10.57
C LEU A 135 -4.26 -4.56 -11.20
N ALA A 136 -5.58 -4.46 -11.22
CA ALA A 136 -6.46 -5.40 -11.92
C ALA A 136 -6.07 -5.56 -13.41
N ALA A 137 -6.37 -6.72 -14.01
CA ALA A 137 -6.01 -7.00 -15.41
C ALA A 137 -6.46 -5.90 -16.39
N ARG A 138 -7.67 -5.37 -16.18
CA ARG A 138 -8.11 -4.08 -16.71
C ARG A 138 -8.27 -3.13 -15.50
N PRO A 139 -7.68 -1.92 -15.51
CA PRO A 139 -7.90 -0.95 -14.44
C PRO A 139 -9.39 -0.73 -14.18
N LYS A 140 -9.79 -0.59 -12.91
CA LYS A 140 -11.19 -0.41 -12.51
C LYS A 140 -11.35 0.78 -11.59
N ARG A 141 -12.46 1.48 -11.75
CA ARG A 141 -12.91 2.55 -10.85
C ARG A 141 -12.98 2.13 -9.39
N VAL A 142 -13.51 0.94 -9.13
CA VAL A 142 -13.79 0.40 -7.79
C VAL A 142 -12.64 -0.46 -7.28
N ASN A 143 -12.61 -0.76 -5.98
CA ASN A 143 -11.68 -1.74 -5.41
C ASN A 143 -12.08 -3.20 -5.76
N ALA A 144 -11.34 -4.21 -5.27
CA ALA A 144 -11.65 -5.62 -5.54
C ALA A 144 -13.01 -6.09 -4.99
N HIS A 145 -13.60 -5.34 -4.05
CA HIS A 145 -14.95 -5.59 -3.52
C HIS A 145 -16.07 -4.87 -4.28
N GLY A 146 -15.75 -4.13 -5.34
CA GLY A 146 -16.75 -3.36 -6.07
C GLY A 146 -17.17 -2.06 -5.37
N VAL A 147 -16.43 -1.63 -4.34
CA VAL A 147 -16.71 -0.38 -3.62
C VAL A 147 -16.05 0.80 -4.35
N ASP A 148 -16.84 1.83 -4.66
CA ASP A 148 -16.33 3.14 -5.05
C ASP A 148 -15.79 3.85 -3.80
N LEU A 149 -14.46 3.93 -3.68
CA LEU A 149 -13.82 4.51 -2.49
C LEU A 149 -14.18 5.99 -2.30
N ASN A 150 -14.43 6.72 -3.39
CA ASN A 150 -14.84 8.13 -3.34
C ASN A 150 -16.33 8.32 -3.02
N ARG A 151 -17.01 7.23 -2.64
CA ARG A 151 -18.37 7.20 -2.09
C ARG A 151 -18.40 6.41 -0.78
N ASN A 152 -17.26 6.20 -0.12
CA ASN A 152 -17.19 5.39 1.10
C ASN A 152 -16.55 6.15 2.28
N PHE A 153 -16.54 7.48 2.23
CA PHE A 153 -16.12 8.29 3.36
C PHE A 153 -17.26 8.39 4.38
N PRO A 154 -16.98 8.17 5.68
CA PRO A 154 -18.01 8.25 6.70
C PRO A 154 -18.49 9.70 6.84
N THR A 155 -19.81 9.86 6.89
CA THR A 155 -20.48 11.10 7.32
C THR A 155 -21.39 10.82 8.51
N VAL A 156 -21.87 11.87 9.17
CA VAL A 156 -22.90 11.72 10.21
C VAL A 156 -24.13 11.05 9.57
N GLY A 157 -24.63 9.97 10.20
CA GLY A 157 -25.77 9.20 9.67
C GLY A 157 -25.42 8.20 8.55
N TRP A 158 -24.15 8.08 8.12
CA TRP A 158 -23.73 7.26 6.97
C TRP A 158 -24.37 5.87 6.90
N LYS A 159 -24.34 5.12 8.00
CA LYS A 159 -24.85 3.74 8.06
C LYS A 159 -26.35 3.62 7.77
N ILE A 160 -27.11 4.69 7.98
CA ILE A 160 -28.57 4.73 7.82
C ILE A 160 -28.92 5.42 6.49
N ASP A 161 -28.38 6.61 6.27
CA ASP A 161 -28.79 7.46 5.16
C ASP A 161 -28.17 7.07 3.83
N ALA A 162 -26.90 6.62 3.81
CA ALA A 162 -26.22 6.31 2.56
C ALA A 162 -26.90 5.13 1.81
N PRO A 163 -27.22 3.97 2.45
CA PRO A 163 -27.93 2.90 1.77
C PRO A 163 -29.33 3.32 1.31
N ARG A 164 -30.03 4.13 2.11
CA ARG A 164 -31.38 4.62 1.80
C ARG A 164 -31.37 5.58 0.61
N TYR A 165 -30.43 6.52 0.58
CA TYR A 165 -30.25 7.47 -0.51
C TYR A 165 -29.84 6.76 -1.80
N TRP A 166 -28.85 5.86 -1.74
CA TRP A 166 -28.41 5.07 -2.89
C TRP A 166 -29.55 4.25 -3.49
N ALA A 167 -30.34 3.57 -2.66
CA ALA A 167 -31.46 2.78 -3.15
C ALA A 167 -32.59 3.65 -3.76
N LYS A 168 -32.94 4.78 -3.12
CA LYS A 168 -34.13 5.57 -3.48
C LYS A 168 -33.84 6.71 -4.47
N ALA A 169 -32.83 7.53 -4.20
CA ALA A 169 -32.55 8.74 -4.98
C ALA A 169 -31.71 8.44 -6.22
N THR A 170 -30.76 7.52 -6.11
CA THR A 170 -29.83 7.19 -7.22
C THR A 170 -30.25 5.94 -7.98
N ARG A 171 -31.31 5.26 -7.54
CA ARG A 171 -31.83 4.02 -8.13
C ARG A 171 -30.78 2.91 -8.22
N ARG A 172 -29.94 2.79 -7.19
CA ARG A 172 -28.84 1.82 -7.11
C ARG A 172 -27.81 1.99 -8.23
N ASP A 173 -27.63 3.21 -8.74
CA ASP A 173 -26.57 3.49 -9.70
C ASP A 173 -25.20 3.19 -9.04
N PRO A 174 -24.40 2.27 -9.58
CA PRO A 174 -23.10 1.91 -9.02
C PRO A 174 -22.07 3.07 -9.04
N ARG A 175 -22.37 4.20 -9.69
CA ARG A 175 -21.54 5.42 -9.71
C ARG A 175 -21.96 6.49 -8.70
N ARG A 176 -23.04 6.27 -7.95
CA ARG A 176 -23.67 7.29 -7.10
C ARG A 176 -23.64 6.92 -5.64
#